data_AF-A0A256JLS5-F1
#
_entry.id   AF-A0A256JLS5-F1
#
_cell.length_a   1.000
_cell.length_b   1.000
_cell.length_c   1.000
_cell.angle_alpha   90.00
_cell.angle_beta   90.00
_cell.angle_gamma   90.00
#
_symmetry.space_group_name_H-M   'P 1'
#
loop_
_entity.id
_entity.type
_entity.pdbx_description
1 polymer ?
#
loop_
_entity_poly.entity_id
_entity_poly.type
_entity_poly.pdbx_seq_one_letter_code
_entity_poly.pdbx_strand_id
1 'polypeptide(L)' 'DWHTEYEIAALDVNYLIQYRGSTPKAAANNALIRAKGYTQRWMSETSYSTVKRTQDSALRSQFWYRQFREIILSFALIT' A
#
# COMPACT_ATOMS: atom_id res chain seq x y z
N ASP A 1 -16.55 -5.33 -12.78
CA ASP A 1 -17.50 -6.42 -12.54
C ASP A 1 -16.71 -7.54 -11.88
N TRP A 2 -17.07 -7.90 -10.65
CA TRP A 2 -16.25 -8.77 -9.78
C TRP A 2 -16.17 -10.21 -10.31
N HIS A 3 -17.11 -10.61 -11.15
CA HIS A 3 -17.12 -11.91 -11.83
C HIS A 3 -15.95 -12.09 -12.80
N THR A 4 -15.47 -11.02 -13.44
CA THR A 4 -14.42 -11.09 -14.47
C THR A 4 -13.04 -11.40 -13.89
N GLU A 5 -12.76 -10.98 -12.64
CA GLU A 5 -11.44 -11.18 -12.01
C GLU A 5 -11.19 -12.65 -11.62
N TYR A 6 -12.23 -13.36 -11.18
CA TYR A 6 -12.14 -14.78 -10.81
C TYR A 6 -12.00 -15.70 -12.03
N GLU A 7 -12.68 -15.39 -13.13
CA GLU A 7 -12.58 -16.15 -14.37
C GLU A 7 -11.16 -16.06 -14.99
N ILE A 8 -10.52 -14.90 -14.91
CA ILE A 8 -9.15 -14.69 -15.40
C ILE A 8 -8.12 -15.41 -14.52
N ALA A 9 -8.33 -15.42 -13.19
CA ALA A 9 -7.49 -16.17 -12.26
C ALA A 9 -7.57 -17.68 -12.50
N ALA A 10 -8.75 -18.20 -12.88
CA ALA A 10 -8.94 -19.62 -13.23
C ALA A 10 -8.23 -20.03 -14.53
N LEU A 11 -7.90 -19.06 -15.40
CA LEU A 11 -7.16 -19.28 -16.65
C LEU A 11 -5.63 -19.25 -16.47
N ASP A 12 -5.13 -19.11 -15.23
CA ASP A 12 -3.70 -18.91 -14.90
C ASP A 12 -3.10 -17.68 -15.63
N VAL A 13 -3.95 -16.70 -15.97
CA VAL A 13 -3.53 -15.47 -16.63
C VAL A 13 -3.25 -14.41 -15.57
N ASN A 14 -1.98 -14.04 -15.42
CA ASN A 14 -1.57 -12.90 -14.59
C ASN A 14 -1.97 -11.58 -15.26
N TYR A 15 -3.11 -11.01 -14.88
CA TYR A 15 -3.55 -9.71 -15.39
C TYR A 15 -2.72 -8.57 -14.78
N LEU A 16 -1.68 -8.14 -15.51
CA LEU A 16 -0.82 -7.02 -15.12
C LEU A 16 -1.30 -5.73 -15.78
N ILE A 17 -1.94 -4.86 -15.00
CA ILE A 17 -2.27 -3.49 -15.44
C ILE A 17 -0.96 -2.70 -15.50
N GLN A 18 -0.54 -2.31 -16.71
CA GLN A 18 0.70 -1.58 -16.96
C GLN A 18 0.43 -0.15 -17.42
N TYR A 19 1.33 0.76 -17.06
CA TYR A 19 1.35 2.10 -17.61
C TYR A 19 1.69 2.05 -19.09
N ARG A 20 0.88 2.75 -19.89
CA ARG A 20 1.07 2.89 -21.34
C ARG A 20 2.24 3.84 -21.62
N GLY A 21 3.02 3.53 -22.67
CA GLY A 21 4.10 4.37 -23.17
C GLY A 21 5.48 4.01 -22.62
N SER A 22 6.51 4.67 -23.16
CA SER A 22 7.93 4.36 -22.92
C SER A 22 8.65 5.40 -22.05
N THR A 23 7.91 6.28 -21.38
CA THR A 23 8.54 7.27 -20.49
C THR A 23 9.33 6.56 -19.38
N PRO A 24 10.44 7.13 -18.88
CA PRO A 24 11.22 6.52 -17.80
C PRO A 24 10.37 6.18 -16.57
N LYS A 25 9.38 7.02 -16.26
CA LYS A 25 8.41 6.79 -15.18
C LYS A 25 7.50 5.59 -15.45
N ALA A 26 6.99 5.44 -16.67
CA ALA A 26 6.15 4.28 -17.04
C ALA A 26 6.97 2.98 -17.00
N ALA A 27 8.20 3.01 -17.53
CA ALA A 27 9.11 1.87 -17.48
C ALA A 27 9.43 1.44 -16.04
N ALA A 28 9.75 2.40 -15.16
CA ALA A 28 10.02 2.13 -13.75
C ALA A 28 8.79 1.56 -13.01
N ASN A 29 7.58 2.12 -13.23
CA ASN A 29 6.37 1.58 -12.62
C ASN A 29 6.06 0.16 -13.10
N ASN A 30 6.20 -0.11 -14.40
CA ASN A 30 5.96 -1.44 -14.96
C ASN A 30 6.98 -2.47 -14.44
N ALA A 31 8.24 -2.06 -14.21
CA ALA A 31 9.24 -2.91 -13.58
C ALA A 31 8.86 -3.25 -12.13
N LEU A 32 8.36 -2.27 -11.35
CA LEU A 32 7.88 -2.50 -9.98
C LEU A 32 6.66 -3.43 -9.95
N ILE A 33 5.70 -3.25 -10.86
CA ILE A 33 4.51 -4.09 -10.98
C ILE A 33 4.87 -5.56 -11.22
N ARG A 34 5.96 -5.81 -11.95
CA ARG A 34 6.47 -7.17 -12.23
C ARG A 34 7.37 -7.72 -11.12
N ALA A 35 7.75 -6.92 -10.12
CA ALA A 35 8.59 -7.39 -9.03
C ALA A 35 7.84 -8.37 -8.13
N LYS A 36 8.54 -9.41 -7.67
CA LYS A 36 7.99 -10.38 -6.72
C LYS A 36 7.55 -9.64 -5.45
N GLY A 37 6.28 -9.79 -5.07
CA GLY A 37 5.71 -9.12 -3.91
C GLY A 37 5.10 -7.74 -4.18
N TYR A 38 4.97 -7.28 -5.43
CA TYR A 38 4.20 -6.07 -5.73
C TYR A 38 2.76 -6.13 -5.19
N THR A 39 2.15 -7.33 -5.23
CA THR A 39 0.83 -7.63 -4.66
C THR A 39 0.78 -7.48 -3.14
N GLN A 40 1.90 -7.20 -2.45
CA GLN A 40 1.96 -6.93 -1.03
C GLN A 40 2.07 -5.43 -0.71
N ARG A 41 2.22 -4.57 -1.73
CA ARG A 41 2.31 -3.11 -1.57
C ARG A 41 1.10 -2.52 -0.84
N TRP A 42 -0.09 -3.07 -1.08
CA TRP A 42 -1.32 -2.62 -0.43
C TRP A 42 -1.25 -2.73 1.09
N MET A 43 -0.49 -3.68 1.65
CA MET A 43 -0.36 -3.83 3.10
C MET A 43 0.30 -2.59 3.72
N SER A 44 1.36 -2.08 3.10
CA SER A 44 2.03 -0.84 3.54
C SER A 44 1.08 0.36 3.47
N GLU A 45 0.29 0.44 2.40
CA GLU A 45 -0.66 1.54 2.18
C GLU A 45 -1.83 1.50 3.17
N THR A 46 -2.32 0.31 3.51
CA THR A 46 -3.32 0.09 4.57
C THR A 46 -2.79 0.49 5.93
N SER A 47 -1.62 -0.01 6.34
CA SER A 47 -1.02 0.35 7.63
C SER A 47 -0.82 1.87 7.77
N TYR A 48 -0.31 2.52 6.72
CA TYR A 48 -0.10 3.96 6.73
C TYR A 48 -1.41 4.74 6.80
N SER A 49 -2.43 4.30 6.09
CA SER A 49 -3.75 4.95 6.09
C SER A 49 -4.48 4.77 7.42
N THR A 50 -4.37 3.59 8.05
CA THR A 50 -4.93 3.34 9.39
C THR A 50 -4.27 4.25 10.43
N VAL A 51 -2.94 4.34 10.43
CA VAL A 51 -2.21 5.21 11.36
C VAL A 51 -2.55 6.68 11.15
N LYS A 52 -2.70 7.14 9.91
CA LYS A 52 -3.12 8.52 9.63
C LYS A 52 -4.50 8.84 10.21
N ARG A 53 -5.48 7.95 10.02
CA ARG A 53 -6.85 8.15 10.53
C ARG A 53 -6.92 8.11 12.05
N THR A 54 -6.12 7.27 12.70
CA THR A 54 -6.04 7.25 14.16
C THR A 54 -5.30 8.47 14.72
N GLN A 55 -4.24 8.94 14.05
CA GLN A 55 -3.54 10.16 14.47
C GLN A 55 -4.41 11.41 14.43
N ASP A 56 -5.21 11.57 13.37
CA ASP A 56 -6.11 12.71 13.19
C ASP A 56 -7.14 12.85 14.33
N SER A 57 -7.35 11.78 15.10
CA SER A 57 -8.29 11.71 16.22
C SER A 57 -7.66 11.45 17.61
N ALA A 58 -6.40 11.01 17.71
CA ALA A 58 -5.85 10.44 18.96
C ALA A 58 -4.53 11.04 19.47
N LEU A 59 -3.90 11.96 18.73
CA LEU A 59 -2.66 12.60 19.17
C LEU A 59 -2.91 13.53 20.37
N ARG A 60 -2.46 13.11 21.56
CA ARG A 60 -2.79 13.76 22.85
C ARG A 60 -1.67 14.58 23.45
N SER A 61 -0.42 14.38 23.02
CA SER A 61 0.74 15.04 23.62
C SER A 61 1.15 16.31 22.89
N GLN A 62 1.45 17.37 23.65
CA GLN A 62 1.94 18.63 23.10
C GLN A 62 3.46 18.62 22.82
N PHE A 63 4.17 17.56 23.24
CA PHE A 63 5.62 17.45 23.08
C PHE A 63 5.98 16.55 21.88
N TRP A 64 6.81 17.07 20.98
CA TRP A 64 7.19 16.41 19.72
C TRP A 64 7.73 14.98 19.89
N TYR A 65 8.62 14.73 20.86
CA TYR A 65 9.16 13.39 21.10
C TYR A 65 8.07 12.38 21.55
N ARG A 66 7.09 12.83 22.34
CA ARG A 66 5.99 11.96 22.80
C ARG A 66 5.04 11.64 21.64
N GLN A 67 4.77 12.61 20.78
CA GLN A 67 4.02 12.41 19.55
C GLN A 67 4.71 11.40 18.64
N PHE A 68 6.02 11.55 18.40
CA PHE A 68 6.79 10.58 17.65
C PHE A 68 6.67 9.16 18.23
N ARG A 69 6.77 9.02 19.56
CA ARG A 69 6.60 7.72 20.24
C ARG A 69 5.20 7.14 20.07
N GLU A 70 4.14 7.94 20.16
CA GLU A 70 2.74 7.51 19.95
C GLU A 70 2.51 6.98 18.53
N ILE A 71 3.14 7.61 17.53
CA ILE A 71 3.08 7.17 16.13
C ILE A 71 3.77 5.82 15.96
N ILE A 72 4.98 5.66 16.49
CA ILE A 72 5.73 4.41 16.40
C ILE A 72 4.98 3.26 17.10
N LEU A 73 4.39 3.52 18.27
CA LEU A 73 3.57 2.52 18.96
C LEU A 73 2.32 2.12 18.18
N SER A 74 1.70 3.07 17.48
CA SER A 74 0.52 2.78 16.64
C SER A 74 0.86 1.81 15.50
N PHE A 75 2.05 1.94 14.88
CA PHE A 75 2.51 0.98 13.88
C PHE A 75 2.80 -0.40 14.48
N ALA A 76 3.40 -0.47 15.67
CA ALA A 76 3.71 -1.73 16.34
C ALA A 76 2.45 -2.54 16.76
N LEU A 77 1.30 -1.87 16.91
CA LEU A 77 0.04 -2.51 17.29
C LEU A 77 -0.82 -2.95 16.09
N ILE A 78 -0.51 -2.49 14.87
CA ILE A 78 -1.28 -2.81 13.64
C ILE A 78 -0.71 -4.05 12.92
N THR A 79 0.56 -4.39 13.15
CA THR A 79 1.22 -5.64 12.72
C THR A 79 0.91 -6.80 13.65
#